data_AF-A0A928CVJ4-F1
#
_entry.id   AF-A0A928CVJ4-F1
#
_cell.length_a   1.000
_cell.length_b   1.000
_cell.length_c   1.000
_cell.angle_alpha   90.00
_cell.angle_beta   90.00
_cell.angle_gamma   90.00
#
_symmetry.space_group_name_H-M   'P 1'
#
loop_
_entity.id
_entity.type
_entity.pdbx_description
1 polymer ?
#
loop_
_entity_poly.entity_id
_entity_poly.type
_entity_poly.pdbx_seq_one_letter_code
_entity_poly.pdbx_strand_id
1 'polypeptide(L)'
;AALKSIAGKTRINFMRENSIATGFLKPDPEGVFFVGRNKYTTKTDVPATSCNPKDKKRLTDAIAEAKKTYDYVLVMVHCHDTDNVKVENPPDYWKEFAHACIDAGVSAVFGGGCHRLRGIEIYKNVPIFYSLGDFIYQGLKVEYLPADFMEKFDADINLTAEQALFVRSRGNKVGLHCNKLNYQTYLPRLEFENGKMTSFSLLPVYLNFDRKDDMNGLPTVAEGKEAEEIRDILNELSAPFGVQLKLENGLLVLK
;
A
#
# COMPACT_ATOMS: atom_id res chain seq x y z
N ALA A 1 8.09 -3.37 32.45
CA ALA A 1 8.49 -4.55 33.23
C ALA A 1 8.06 -5.87 32.58
N ALA A 2 6.78 -6.04 32.22
CA ALA A 2 6.25 -7.29 31.65
C ALA A 2 7.00 -7.79 30.39
N LEU A 3 7.22 -6.93 29.39
CA LEU A 3 7.92 -7.31 28.16
C LEU A 3 9.35 -7.83 28.41
N LYS A 4 10.08 -7.22 29.36
CA LYS A 4 11.42 -7.67 29.75
C LYS A 4 11.39 -9.06 30.38
N SER A 5 10.40 -9.31 31.26
CA SER A 5 10.18 -10.63 31.89
C SER A 5 9.87 -11.70 30.84
N ILE A 6 8.98 -11.41 29.89
CA ILE A 6 8.65 -12.32 28.78
C ILE A 6 9.90 -12.62 27.96
N ALA A 7 10.64 -11.59 27.52
CA ALA A 7 11.83 -11.77 26.71
C ALA A 7 12.91 -12.61 27.41
N GLY A 8 13.10 -12.43 28.73
CA GLY A 8 14.01 -13.24 29.52
C GLY A 8 13.58 -14.70 29.64
N LYS A 9 12.28 -14.97 29.84
CA LYS A 9 11.73 -16.33 29.94
C LYS A 9 11.78 -17.08 28.61
N THR A 10 11.46 -16.40 27.51
CA THR A 10 11.44 -17.02 26.17
C THR A 10 12.79 -17.01 25.47
N ARG A 11 13.76 -16.27 26.01
CA ARG A 11 15.09 -16.03 25.40
C ARG A 11 15.00 -15.48 23.98
N ILE A 12 13.89 -14.84 23.61
CA ILE A 12 13.61 -14.36 22.25
C ILE A 12 14.66 -13.35 21.74
N ASN A 13 15.34 -12.66 22.67
CA ASN A 13 16.37 -11.68 22.35
C ASN A 13 17.80 -12.24 22.40
N PHE A 14 18.01 -13.52 22.75
CA PHE A 14 19.35 -14.07 23.00
C PHE A 14 20.34 -13.78 21.87
N MET A 15 19.96 -14.01 20.61
CA MET A 15 20.82 -13.75 19.45
C MET A 15 21.16 -12.26 19.29
N ARG A 16 20.21 -11.36 19.60
CA ARG A 16 20.46 -9.91 19.57
C ARG A 16 21.43 -9.51 20.67
N GLU A 17 21.18 -9.97 21.89
CA GLU A 17 22.01 -9.70 23.07
C GLU A 17 23.44 -10.21 22.86
N ASN A 18 23.60 -11.43 22.33
CA ASN A 18 24.89 -11.99 21.96
C ASN A 18 25.58 -11.16 20.87
N SER A 19 24.88 -10.76 19.81
CA SER A 19 25.43 -9.90 18.75
C SER A 19 25.89 -8.53 19.27
N ILE A 20 25.19 -7.96 20.25
CA ILE A 20 25.63 -6.72 20.91
C ILE A 20 26.89 -6.98 21.75
N ALA A 21 26.89 -8.03 22.57
CA ALA A 21 28.01 -8.38 23.45
C ALA A 21 29.29 -8.72 22.67
N THR A 22 29.16 -9.25 21.45
CA THR A 22 30.27 -9.63 20.56
C THR A 22 30.63 -8.54 19.53
N GLY A 23 29.94 -7.40 19.54
CA GLY A 23 30.24 -6.26 18.68
C GLY A 23 29.72 -6.34 17.23
N PHE A 24 28.97 -7.39 16.86
CA PHE A 24 28.32 -7.49 15.54
C PHE A 24 27.08 -6.59 15.41
N LEU A 25 26.53 -6.12 16.53
CA LEU A 25 25.42 -5.18 16.55
C LEU A 25 25.70 -4.02 17.53
N LYS A 26 25.26 -2.81 17.19
CA LYS A 26 25.34 -1.66 18.09
C LYS A 26 24.39 -1.83 19.29
N PRO A 27 24.72 -1.26 20.47
CA PRO A 27 23.80 -1.21 21.60
C PRO A 27 22.44 -0.62 21.22
N ASP A 28 21.40 -1.08 21.90
CA ASP A 28 20.05 -0.57 21.72
C ASP A 28 19.98 0.92 22.08
N PRO A 29 19.20 1.74 21.34
CA PRO A 29 19.00 3.13 21.69
C PRO A 29 18.40 3.29 23.09
N GLU A 30 18.76 4.38 23.77
CA GLU A 30 18.25 4.66 25.11
C GLU A 30 16.72 4.79 25.13
N GLY A 31 16.09 4.13 26.11
CA GLY A 31 14.63 4.11 26.28
C GLY A 31 13.89 3.16 25.32
N VAL A 32 14.62 2.43 24.48
CA VAL A 32 14.07 1.43 23.57
C VAL A 32 14.32 0.01 24.10
N PHE A 33 13.33 -0.86 23.95
CA PHE A 33 13.46 -2.28 24.25
C PHE A 33 12.93 -3.12 23.10
N PHE A 34 13.65 -4.18 22.72
CA PHE A 34 13.23 -5.09 21.66
C PHE A 34 12.56 -6.34 22.22
N VAL A 35 11.59 -6.88 21.50
CA VAL A 35 11.09 -8.25 21.68
C VAL A 35 11.11 -8.93 20.31
N GLY A 36 12.11 -9.78 20.08
CA GLY A 36 12.41 -10.32 18.76
C GLY A 36 12.78 -9.18 17.80
N ARG A 37 12.00 -9.00 16.73
CA ARG A 37 12.21 -7.94 15.73
C ARG A 37 11.47 -6.63 16.03
N ASN A 38 10.54 -6.64 16.99
CA ASN A 38 9.70 -5.49 17.28
C ASN A 38 10.35 -4.58 18.32
N LYS A 39 10.16 -3.27 18.15
CA LYS A 39 10.72 -2.20 18.96
C LYS A 39 9.64 -1.60 19.86
N TYR A 40 9.92 -1.40 21.14
CA TYR A 40 9.01 -0.81 22.12
C TYR A 40 9.67 0.34 22.87
N THR A 41 8.87 1.33 23.25
CA THR A 41 9.28 2.47 24.09
C THR A 41 8.10 2.88 24.96
N THR A 42 8.37 3.47 26.12
CA THR A 42 7.34 4.12 26.96
C THR A 42 7.22 5.61 26.66
N LYS A 43 8.08 6.15 25.80
CA LYS A 43 8.01 7.53 25.32
C LYS A 43 6.79 7.68 24.41
N THR A 44 6.00 8.72 24.65
CA THR A 44 4.73 8.98 23.93
C THR A 44 4.89 9.90 22.71
N ASP A 45 6.06 10.53 22.57
CA ASP A 45 6.43 11.44 21.48
C ASP A 45 7.15 10.73 20.32
N VAL A 46 7.39 9.42 20.44
CA VAL A 46 8.04 8.63 19.39
C VAL A 46 6.98 8.10 18.42
N PRO A 47 7.05 8.44 17.12
CA PRO A 47 6.08 7.93 16.15
C PRO A 47 6.21 6.41 16.02
N ALA A 48 5.07 5.73 15.82
CA ALA A 48 5.03 4.27 15.67
C ALA A 48 5.88 3.81 14.48
N THR A 49 5.87 4.59 13.39
CA THR A 49 6.63 4.36 12.16
C THR A 49 7.18 5.69 11.65
N SER A 50 8.33 5.65 10.96
CA SER A 50 8.96 6.81 10.35
C SER A 50 9.80 6.37 9.15
N CYS A 51 10.00 7.28 8.20
CA CYS A 51 10.94 7.02 7.11
C CYS A 51 12.37 6.92 7.68
N ASN A 52 13.16 5.98 7.16
CA ASN A 52 14.59 6.01 7.42
C ASN A 52 15.16 7.31 6.83
N PRO A 53 15.80 8.19 7.63
CA PRO A 53 16.26 9.50 7.15
C PRO A 53 17.27 9.41 6.00
N LYS A 54 18.12 8.36 5.99
CA LYS A 54 19.11 8.15 4.93
C LYS A 54 18.45 7.74 3.63
N ASP A 55 17.46 6.85 3.69
CA ASP A 55 16.74 6.42 2.49
C ASP A 55 15.84 7.53 1.95
N LYS A 56 15.13 8.25 2.84
CA LYS A 56 14.34 9.43 2.47
C LYS A 56 15.21 10.43 1.70
N LYS A 57 16.38 10.80 2.27
CA LYS A 57 17.30 11.73 1.62
C LYS A 57 17.82 11.20 0.28
N ARG A 58 18.25 9.94 0.23
CA ARG A 58 18.77 9.31 -0.99
C ARG A 58 17.73 9.34 -2.12
N LEU A 59 16.46 9.08 -1.81
CA LEU A 59 15.37 9.10 -2.79
C LEU A 59 15.01 10.52 -3.21
N THR A 60 14.92 11.47 -2.29
CA THR A 60 14.65 12.88 -2.62
C THR A 60 15.78 13.52 -3.42
N ASP A 61 17.04 13.20 -3.13
CA ASP A 61 18.18 13.67 -3.91
C ASP A 61 18.13 13.13 -5.35
N ALA A 62 17.77 11.84 -5.53
CA ALA A 62 17.63 11.23 -6.85
C ALA A 62 16.51 11.87 -7.67
N ILE A 63 15.39 12.20 -7.03
CA ILE A 63 14.29 12.95 -7.65
C ILE A 63 14.78 14.34 -8.09
N ALA A 64 15.42 15.08 -7.20
CA ALA A 64 15.91 16.43 -7.48
C ALA A 64 16.94 16.43 -8.62
N GLU A 65 17.79 15.40 -8.70
CA GLU A 65 18.73 15.22 -9.80
C GLU A 65 18.01 14.90 -11.12
N ALA A 66 17.06 13.97 -11.12
CA ALA A 66 16.26 13.65 -12.30
C ALA A 66 15.54 14.90 -12.83
N LYS A 67 15.01 15.74 -11.92
CA LYS A 67 14.29 16.95 -12.29
C LYS A 67 15.15 18.02 -13.00
N LYS A 68 16.48 17.95 -12.89
CA LYS A 68 17.38 18.83 -13.67
C LYS A 68 17.42 18.48 -15.15
N THR A 69 17.09 17.24 -15.49
CA THR A 69 17.22 16.70 -16.86
C THR A 69 15.85 16.45 -17.52
N TYR A 70 14.82 16.12 -16.73
CA TYR A 70 13.52 15.70 -17.24
C TYR A 70 12.41 16.67 -16.86
N ASP A 71 11.53 16.97 -17.82
CA ASP A 71 10.38 17.85 -17.63
C ASP A 71 9.38 17.29 -16.61
N TYR A 72 9.22 15.96 -16.59
CA TYR A 72 8.27 15.26 -15.71
C TYR A 72 8.96 14.09 -15.02
N VAL A 73 8.79 14.01 -13.70
CA VAL A 73 9.30 12.92 -12.87
C VAL A 73 8.11 12.32 -12.14
N LEU A 74 7.96 11.00 -12.20
CA LEU A 74 6.87 10.28 -11.55
C LEU A 74 7.49 9.30 -10.54
N VAL A 75 6.86 9.14 -9.38
CA VAL A 75 7.31 8.19 -8.36
C VAL A 75 6.19 7.22 -8.07
N MET A 76 6.51 5.93 -8.04
CA MET A 76 5.60 4.87 -7.61
C MET A 76 6.13 4.20 -6.34
N VAL A 77 5.26 4.01 -5.36
CA VAL A 77 5.59 3.43 -4.05
C VAL A 77 4.65 2.28 -3.73
N HIS A 78 5.25 1.15 -3.37
CA HIS A 78 4.55 -0.03 -2.90
C HIS A 78 4.56 -0.06 -1.36
N CYS A 79 3.39 0.03 -0.72
CA CYS A 79 3.28 0.12 0.74
C CYS A 79 2.06 -0.65 1.27
N HIS A 80 2.30 -1.71 2.05
CA HIS A 80 1.24 -2.46 2.73
C HIS A 80 0.83 -1.85 4.08
N ASP A 81 1.70 -1.07 4.71
CA ASP A 81 1.48 -0.51 6.04
C ASP A 81 0.26 0.43 6.06
N THR A 82 -0.33 0.56 7.24
CA THR A 82 -1.56 1.31 7.52
C THR A 82 -1.36 2.20 8.73
N ASP A 83 -2.33 3.06 9.05
CA ASP A 83 -2.35 3.80 10.32
C ASP A 83 -2.70 2.93 11.55
N ASN A 84 -2.80 1.60 11.38
CA ASN A 84 -3.27 0.62 12.37
C ASN A 84 -4.73 0.80 12.84
N VAL A 85 -5.53 1.62 12.15
CA VAL A 85 -6.96 1.82 12.39
C VAL A 85 -7.79 1.29 11.23
N LYS A 86 -7.43 1.64 9.99
CA LYS A 86 -8.09 1.16 8.76
C LYS A 86 -7.05 0.82 7.69
N VAL A 87 -7.34 -0.19 6.85
CA VAL A 87 -6.41 -0.63 5.78
C VAL A 87 -6.23 0.46 4.71
N GLU A 88 -7.28 1.23 4.49
CA GLU A 88 -7.38 2.31 3.52
C GLU A 88 -6.66 3.60 3.96
N ASN A 89 -6.30 3.70 5.24
CA ASN A 89 -5.59 4.87 5.74
C ASN A 89 -4.08 4.69 5.56
N PRO A 90 -3.41 5.58 4.79
CA PRO A 90 -1.95 5.54 4.68
C PRO A 90 -1.31 5.94 6.03
N PRO A 91 -0.21 5.29 6.43
CA PRO A 91 0.52 5.68 7.63
C PRO A 91 1.15 7.07 7.48
N ASP A 92 1.42 7.75 8.60
CA ASP A 92 1.94 9.12 8.59
C ASP A 92 3.27 9.26 7.83
N TYR A 93 4.18 8.30 7.98
CA TYR A 93 5.45 8.33 7.24
C TYR A 93 5.25 8.25 5.73
N TRP A 94 4.19 7.59 5.26
CA TRP A 94 3.90 7.48 3.83
C TRP A 94 3.42 8.82 3.28
N LYS A 95 2.53 9.51 4.01
CA LYS A 95 2.14 10.90 3.71
C LYS A 95 3.35 11.84 3.70
N GLU A 96 4.19 11.78 4.74
CA GLU A 96 5.41 12.58 4.86
C GLU A 96 6.38 12.33 3.69
N PHE A 97 6.52 11.09 3.26
CA PHE A 97 7.39 10.75 2.13
C PHE A 97 6.81 11.23 0.79
N ALA A 98 5.50 11.10 0.57
CA ALA A 98 4.84 11.59 -0.63
C ALA A 98 4.99 13.13 -0.77
N HIS A 99 4.81 13.87 0.33
CA HIS A 99 5.07 15.32 0.36
C HIS A 99 6.54 15.64 0.06
N ALA A 100 7.48 14.90 0.66
CA ALA A 100 8.90 15.10 0.41
C ALA A 100 9.31 14.81 -1.05
N CYS A 101 8.68 13.83 -1.71
CA CYS A 101 8.86 13.58 -3.13
C CYS A 101 8.40 14.78 -3.98
N ILE A 102 7.24 15.36 -3.66
CA ILE A 102 6.74 16.55 -4.36
C ILE A 102 7.64 17.75 -4.11
N ASP A 103 8.10 17.95 -2.88
CA ASP A 103 9.05 19.01 -2.53
C ASP A 103 10.38 18.89 -3.29
N ALA A 104 10.78 17.67 -3.64
CA ALA A 104 11.96 17.40 -4.47
C ALA A 104 11.71 17.58 -5.98
N GLY A 105 10.46 17.79 -6.42
CA GLY A 105 10.12 18.16 -7.81
C GLY A 105 9.35 17.12 -8.63
N VAL A 106 8.77 16.09 -7.99
CA VAL A 106 7.91 15.10 -8.65
C VAL A 106 6.64 15.75 -9.21
N SER A 107 6.18 15.25 -10.37
CA SER A 107 4.99 15.69 -11.10
C SER A 107 3.73 14.89 -10.77
N ALA A 108 3.85 13.67 -10.25
CA ALA A 108 2.77 12.90 -9.60
C ALA A 108 3.34 11.73 -8.78
N VAL A 109 2.65 11.37 -7.69
CA VAL A 109 3.00 10.23 -6.83
C VAL A 109 1.92 9.15 -6.91
N PHE A 110 2.32 7.91 -7.19
CA PHE A 110 1.45 6.76 -7.29
C PHE A 110 1.75 5.75 -6.18
N GLY A 111 0.72 5.28 -5.50
CA GLY A 111 0.80 4.29 -4.44
C GLY A 111 0.15 2.97 -4.87
N GLY A 112 0.55 1.90 -4.21
CA GLY A 112 -0.09 0.59 -4.32
C GLY A 112 0.30 -0.34 -3.19
N GLY A 113 -0.08 -1.61 -3.31
CA GLY A 113 0.33 -2.69 -2.41
C GLY A 113 -0.73 -3.10 -1.39
N CYS A 114 -1.54 -2.18 -0.86
CA CYS A 114 -2.59 -2.57 0.10
C CYS A 114 -3.82 -3.26 -0.53
N HIS A 115 -3.80 -3.54 -1.84
CA HIS A 115 -4.89 -4.15 -2.64
C HIS A 115 -6.21 -3.39 -2.69
N ARG A 116 -6.33 -2.31 -1.91
CA ARG A 116 -7.50 -1.43 -1.83
C ARG A 116 -7.20 -0.05 -2.35
N LEU A 117 -8.26 0.66 -2.73
CA LEU A 117 -8.20 2.09 -2.93
C LEU A 117 -7.77 2.80 -1.64
N ARG A 118 -6.98 3.86 -1.79
CA ARG A 118 -6.73 4.85 -0.74
C ARG A 118 -7.04 6.24 -1.28
N GLY A 119 -7.14 7.20 -0.37
CA GLY A 119 -7.46 8.58 -0.70
C GLY A 119 -6.51 9.20 -1.72
N ILE A 120 -7.01 10.26 -2.35
CA ILE A 120 -6.29 11.11 -3.27
C ILE A 120 -6.06 12.45 -2.59
N GLU A 121 -4.87 13.01 -2.76
CA GLU A 121 -4.51 14.32 -2.26
C GLU A 121 -3.95 15.16 -3.41
N ILE A 122 -4.27 16.46 -3.44
CA ILE A 122 -3.62 17.42 -4.31
C ILE A 122 -2.71 18.30 -3.44
N TYR A 123 -1.42 17.97 -3.41
CA TYR A 123 -0.43 18.69 -2.63
C TYR A 123 0.39 19.59 -3.55
N LYS A 124 0.36 20.92 -3.33
CA LYS A 124 1.04 21.92 -4.19
C LYS A 124 0.70 21.78 -5.69
N ASN A 125 -0.57 21.50 -6.00
CA ASN A 125 -1.08 21.23 -7.35
C ASN A 125 -0.52 19.96 -8.02
N VAL A 126 0.09 19.06 -7.24
CA VAL A 126 0.60 17.77 -7.70
C VAL A 126 -0.25 16.65 -7.08
N PRO A 127 -0.78 15.70 -7.87
CA PRO A 127 -1.60 14.63 -7.35
C PRO A 127 -0.76 13.56 -6.63
N ILE A 128 -1.28 13.10 -5.51
CA ILE A 128 -0.84 11.92 -4.77
C ILE A 128 -1.99 10.92 -4.77
N PHE A 129 -1.73 9.73 -5.30
CA PHE A 129 -2.64 8.59 -5.24
C PHE A 129 -2.10 7.64 -4.18
N TYR A 130 -2.65 7.59 -2.96
CA TYR A 130 -2.05 6.78 -1.89
C TYR A 130 -2.14 5.27 -2.12
N SER A 131 -3.07 4.84 -2.97
CA SER A 131 -3.17 3.50 -3.56
C SER A 131 -4.16 3.50 -4.71
N LEU A 132 -3.76 2.95 -5.85
CA LEU A 132 -4.63 2.72 -7.01
C LEU A 132 -5.51 1.46 -6.85
N GLY A 133 -5.20 0.57 -5.90
CA GLY A 133 -5.75 -0.79 -5.87
C GLY A 133 -5.03 -1.72 -6.85
N ASP A 134 -5.64 -2.88 -7.12
CA ASP A 134 -5.10 -3.85 -8.08
C ASP A 134 -5.61 -3.56 -9.50
N PHE A 135 -4.75 -3.69 -10.52
CA PHE A 135 -5.18 -3.56 -11.92
C PHE A 135 -5.71 -4.89 -12.49
N ILE A 136 -5.18 -6.01 -12.01
CA ILE A 136 -5.60 -7.38 -12.33
C ILE A 136 -5.56 -8.17 -11.03
N TYR A 137 -6.61 -8.94 -10.76
CA TYR A 137 -6.72 -9.77 -9.56
C TYR A 137 -7.01 -11.23 -9.95
N GLN A 138 -5.99 -11.98 -10.34
CA GLN A 138 -6.12 -13.41 -10.71
C GLN A 138 -5.27 -14.33 -9.83
N GLY A 139 -5.01 -13.93 -8.57
CA GLY A 139 -4.17 -14.69 -7.63
C GLY A 139 -4.68 -16.09 -7.27
N LEU A 140 -5.88 -16.47 -7.71
CA LEU A 140 -6.43 -17.81 -7.54
C LEU A 140 -6.26 -18.73 -8.76
N LYS A 141 -5.67 -18.24 -9.85
CA LYS A 141 -5.56 -18.96 -11.14
C LYS A 141 -4.14 -19.47 -11.41
N VAL A 142 -3.31 -19.55 -10.39
CA VAL A 142 -1.94 -20.09 -10.51
C VAL A 142 -1.97 -21.61 -10.66
N GLU A 143 -1.06 -22.16 -11.45
CA GLU A 143 -0.98 -23.60 -11.72
C GLU A 143 -0.22 -24.34 -10.60
N TYR A 144 0.82 -23.70 -10.06
CA TYR A 144 1.70 -24.29 -9.04
C TYR A 144 1.80 -23.37 -7.83
N LEU A 145 1.89 -23.99 -6.65
CA LEU A 145 2.20 -23.32 -5.40
C LEU A 145 3.49 -23.91 -4.83
N PRO A 146 4.33 -23.09 -4.19
CA PRO A 146 5.59 -23.57 -3.63
C PRO A 146 5.34 -24.44 -2.38
N ALA A 147 6.29 -25.32 -2.04
CA ALA A 147 6.14 -26.25 -0.92
C ALA A 147 5.93 -25.54 0.43
N ASP A 148 6.57 -24.39 0.64
CA ASP A 148 6.40 -23.56 1.84
C ASP A 148 4.97 -23.00 1.97
N PHE A 149 4.27 -22.74 0.85
CA PHE A 149 2.84 -22.43 0.88
C PHE A 149 2.05 -23.63 1.41
N MET A 150 2.32 -24.83 0.87
CA MET A 150 1.59 -26.03 1.26
C MET A 150 1.78 -26.32 2.75
N GLU A 151 3.02 -26.30 3.24
CA GLU A 151 3.35 -26.46 4.66
C GLU A 151 2.69 -25.39 5.53
N LYS A 152 2.77 -24.12 5.13
CA LYS A 152 2.22 -23.00 5.90
C LYS A 152 0.71 -23.13 6.14
N PHE A 153 -0.02 -23.69 5.18
CA PHE A 153 -1.47 -23.83 5.24
C PHE A 153 -1.93 -25.24 5.55
N ASP A 154 -1.01 -26.13 5.95
CA ASP A 154 -1.28 -27.55 6.25
C ASP A 154 -2.04 -28.25 5.10
N ALA A 155 -1.66 -27.90 3.87
CA ALA A 155 -2.21 -28.47 2.65
C ALA A 155 -1.35 -29.65 2.20
N ASP A 156 -1.98 -30.74 1.77
CA ASP A 156 -1.27 -31.89 1.18
C ASP A 156 -0.52 -31.43 -0.08
N ILE A 157 0.75 -31.79 -0.17
CA ILE A 157 1.65 -31.40 -1.28
C ILE A 157 1.19 -31.93 -2.64
N ASN A 158 0.32 -32.94 -2.67
CA ASN A 158 -0.25 -33.51 -3.88
C ASN A 158 -1.52 -32.78 -4.35
N LEU A 159 -2.03 -31.80 -3.58
CA LEU A 159 -3.16 -30.98 -4.02
C LEU A 159 -2.78 -30.13 -5.22
N THR A 160 -3.76 -29.91 -6.11
CA THR A 160 -3.63 -28.87 -7.12
C THR A 160 -3.59 -27.49 -6.44
N ALA A 161 -3.04 -26.49 -7.14
CA ALA A 161 -3.03 -25.12 -6.63
C ALA A 161 -4.44 -24.60 -6.29
N GLU A 162 -5.45 -24.93 -7.10
CA GLU A 162 -6.85 -24.57 -6.83
C GLU A 162 -7.35 -25.16 -5.51
N GLN A 163 -7.11 -26.45 -5.28
CA GLN A 163 -7.53 -27.13 -4.05
C GLN A 163 -6.81 -26.55 -2.82
N ALA A 164 -5.50 -26.32 -2.91
CA ALA A 164 -4.72 -25.72 -1.83
C ALA A 164 -5.16 -24.26 -1.53
N LEU A 165 -5.49 -23.48 -2.56
CA LEU A 165 -6.05 -22.14 -2.40
C LEU A 165 -7.46 -22.16 -1.79
N PHE A 166 -8.26 -23.19 -2.09
CA PHE A 166 -9.57 -23.41 -1.47
C PHE A 166 -9.44 -23.76 0.03
N VAL A 167 -8.43 -24.55 0.41
CA VAL A 167 -8.07 -24.81 1.81
C VAL A 167 -7.67 -23.50 2.50
N ARG A 168 -6.72 -22.75 1.91
CA ARG A 168 -6.28 -21.44 2.41
C ARG A 168 -7.46 -20.49 2.66
N SER A 169 -8.42 -20.46 1.74
CA SER A 169 -9.59 -19.59 1.81
C SER A 169 -10.73 -20.11 2.70
N ARG A 170 -10.55 -21.26 3.35
CA ARG A 170 -11.57 -21.95 4.16
C ARG A 170 -12.86 -22.16 3.39
N GLY A 171 -12.73 -22.62 2.16
CA GLY A 171 -13.83 -22.80 1.23
C GLY A 171 -14.41 -21.48 0.72
N ASN A 172 -13.53 -20.55 0.33
CA ASN A 172 -13.87 -19.23 -0.20
C ASN A 172 -14.65 -18.32 0.75
N LYS A 173 -14.41 -18.46 2.05
CA LYS A 173 -15.03 -17.63 3.11
C LYS A 173 -14.11 -16.51 3.59
N VAL A 174 -12.79 -16.67 3.40
CA VAL A 174 -11.78 -15.69 3.83
C VAL A 174 -10.72 -15.49 2.76
N GLY A 175 -10.12 -14.30 2.78
CA GLY A 175 -9.06 -13.91 1.85
C GLY A 175 -9.43 -12.64 1.09
N LEU A 176 -8.43 -12.06 0.44
CA LEU A 176 -8.61 -10.84 -0.35
C LEU A 176 -9.59 -11.04 -1.52
N HIS A 177 -9.64 -12.25 -2.09
CA HIS A 177 -10.53 -12.59 -3.20
C HIS A 177 -12.01 -12.65 -2.82
N CYS A 178 -12.34 -12.65 -1.52
CA CYS A 178 -13.71 -12.66 -1.02
C CYS A 178 -14.27 -11.25 -0.82
N ASN A 179 -13.50 -10.19 -1.10
CA ASN A 179 -13.89 -8.82 -0.81
C ASN A 179 -13.92 -7.97 -2.08
N LYS A 180 -15.12 -7.51 -2.45
CA LYS A 180 -15.39 -6.64 -3.62
C LYS A 180 -14.51 -5.37 -3.64
N LEU A 181 -14.15 -4.83 -2.48
CA LEU A 181 -13.31 -3.62 -2.38
C LEU A 181 -11.88 -3.82 -2.92
N ASN A 182 -11.43 -5.06 -3.08
CA ASN A 182 -10.14 -5.37 -3.70
C ASN A 182 -10.24 -5.50 -5.24
N TYR A 183 -11.45 -5.38 -5.80
CA TYR A 183 -11.75 -5.53 -7.23
C TYR A 183 -12.16 -4.20 -7.87
N GLN A 184 -11.68 -3.10 -7.28
CA GLN A 184 -11.94 -1.74 -7.72
C GLN A 184 -10.61 -1.02 -7.88
N THR A 185 -10.46 -0.34 -9.01
CA THR A 185 -9.30 0.50 -9.31
C THR A 185 -9.75 1.69 -10.15
N TYR A 186 -8.81 2.56 -10.48
CA TYR A 186 -9.03 3.65 -11.40
C TYR A 186 -7.73 3.92 -12.15
N LEU A 187 -7.86 4.38 -13.39
CA LEU A 187 -6.72 4.78 -14.21
C LEU A 187 -6.62 6.30 -14.25
N PRO A 188 -5.60 6.90 -13.63
CA PRO A 188 -5.38 8.34 -13.73
C PRO A 188 -4.97 8.73 -15.15
N ARG A 189 -5.66 9.73 -15.71
CA ARG A 189 -5.25 10.45 -16.91
C ARG A 189 -4.87 11.86 -16.50
N LEU A 190 -3.58 12.16 -16.65
CA LEU A 190 -2.98 13.45 -16.34
C LEU A 190 -2.42 14.07 -17.62
N GLU A 191 -2.71 15.34 -17.85
CA GLU A 191 -2.12 16.10 -18.95
C GLU A 191 -1.23 17.19 -18.37
N PHE A 192 -0.10 17.45 -19.02
CA PHE A 192 0.88 18.39 -18.54
C PHE A 192 1.35 19.32 -19.65
N GLU A 193 1.54 20.58 -19.30
CA GLU A 193 2.13 21.61 -20.15
C GLU A 193 3.11 22.46 -19.34
N ASN A 194 4.27 22.78 -19.92
CA ASN A 194 5.29 23.64 -19.30
C ASN A 194 5.64 23.25 -17.85
N GLY A 195 5.75 21.94 -17.58
CA GLY A 195 6.12 21.41 -16.27
C GLY A 195 4.99 21.42 -15.23
N LYS A 196 3.76 21.75 -15.62
CA LYS A 196 2.58 21.81 -14.74
C LYS A 196 1.46 20.91 -15.24
N MET A 197 0.70 20.32 -14.32
CA MET A 197 -0.51 19.57 -14.66
C MET A 197 -1.61 20.53 -15.09
N THR A 198 -2.21 20.29 -16.25
CA THR A 198 -3.30 21.10 -16.84
C THR A 198 -4.64 20.39 -16.80
N SER A 199 -4.64 19.05 -16.78
CA SER A 199 -5.86 18.24 -16.71
C SER A 199 -5.70 17.06 -15.77
N PHE A 200 -6.79 16.72 -15.09
CA PHE A 200 -6.92 15.59 -14.18
C PHE A 200 -8.26 14.91 -14.41
N SER A 201 -8.24 13.63 -14.75
CA SER A 201 -9.42 12.77 -14.76
C SER A 201 -9.04 11.34 -14.41
N LEU A 202 -9.98 10.56 -13.89
CA LEU A 202 -9.78 9.16 -13.56
C LEU A 202 -10.82 8.33 -14.29
N LEU A 203 -10.40 7.26 -14.94
CA LEU A 203 -11.31 6.24 -15.47
C LEU A 203 -11.57 5.21 -14.36
N PRO A 204 -12.79 5.10 -13.82
CA PRO A 204 -13.09 4.07 -12.84
C PRO A 204 -13.08 2.68 -13.51
N VAL A 205 -12.52 1.68 -12.83
CA VAL A 205 -12.32 0.34 -13.37
C VAL A 205 -12.79 -0.69 -12.35
N TYR A 206 -13.58 -1.65 -12.83
CA TYR A 206 -14.06 -2.78 -12.05
C TYR A 206 -13.36 -4.06 -12.51
N LEU A 207 -12.98 -4.92 -11.56
CA LEU A 207 -12.29 -6.17 -11.86
C LEU A 207 -13.25 -7.36 -11.91
N ASN A 208 -14.53 -7.14 -12.23
CA ASN A 208 -15.51 -8.22 -12.45
C ASN A 208 -15.65 -9.21 -11.27
N PHE A 209 -15.70 -8.70 -10.03
CA PHE A 209 -15.76 -9.54 -8.81
C PHE A 209 -16.92 -10.56 -8.82
N ASP A 210 -18.07 -10.20 -9.36
CA ASP A 210 -19.26 -11.05 -9.36
C ASP A 210 -19.22 -12.17 -10.42
N ARG A 211 -18.27 -12.10 -11.37
CA ARG A 211 -18.12 -13.13 -12.40
C ARG A 211 -17.57 -14.41 -11.80
N LYS A 212 -18.11 -15.55 -12.25
CA LYS A 212 -17.72 -16.90 -11.81
C LYS A 212 -16.81 -17.62 -12.82
N ASP A 213 -16.58 -17.01 -13.97
CA ASP A 213 -15.73 -17.53 -15.03
C ASP A 213 -14.30 -16.96 -14.93
N ASP A 214 -13.51 -17.18 -15.98
CA ASP A 214 -12.12 -16.76 -16.11
C ASP A 214 -11.93 -15.23 -16.22
N MET A 215 -13.01 -14.50 -16.47
CA MET A 215 -13.00 -13.04 -16.49
C MET A 215 -13.02 -12.41 -15.09
N ASN A 216 -13.27 -13.19 -14.02
CA ASN A 216 -13.12 -12.69 -12.65
C ASN A 216 -11.69 -12.16 -12.43
N GLY A 217 -11.59 -10.92 -11.96
CA GLY A 217 -10.32 -10.27 -11.71
C GLY A 217 -9.69 -9.55 -12.90
N LEU A 218 -10.29 -9.63 -14.09
CA LEU A 218 -9.83 -8.86 -15.25
C LEU A 218 -10.49 -7.47 -15.29
N PRO A 219 -9.77 -6.43 -15.73
CA PRO A 219 -10.27 -5.06 -15.71
C PRO A 219 -11.31 -4.81 -16.81
N THR A 220 -12.40 -4.14 -16.44
CA THR A 220 -13.37 -3.52 -17.35
C THR A 220 -13.64 -2.09 -16.90
N VAL A 221 -14.03 -1.22 -17.83
CA VAL A 221 -14.51 0.12 -17.48
C VAL A 221 -15.71 -0.02 -16.56
N ALA A 222 -15.68 0.65 -15.41
CA ALA A 222 -16.82 0.68 -14.51
C ALA A 222 -17.86 1.66 -15.06
N GLU A 223 -19.12 1.25 -15.09
CA GLU A 223 -20.25 2.05 -15.55
C GLU A 223 -21.35 2.06 -14.49
N GLY A 224 -22.34 2.95 -14.62
CA GLY A 224 -23.51 2.97 -13.73
C GLY A 224 -23.16 2.94 -12.24
N LYS A 225 -23.70 1.95 -11.53
CA LYS A 225 -23.57 1.82 -10.06
C LYS A 225 -22.13 1.54 -9.64
N GLU A 226 -21.36 0.79 -10.41
CA GLU A 226 -19.97 0.47 -10.10
C GLU A 226 -19.09 1.73 -10.15
N ALA A 227 -19.32 2.60 -11.15
CA ALA A 227 -18.62 3.88 -11.25
C ALA A 227 -19.00 4.83 -10.09
N GLU A 228 -20.28 4.87 -9.72
CA GLU A 228 -20.77 5.65 -8.57
C GLU A 228 -20.19 5.15 -7.24
N GLU A 229 -20.11 3.83 -7.04
CA GLU A 229 -19.53 3.22 -5.85
C GLU A 229 -18.03 3.56 -5.72
N ILE A 230 -17.27 3.45 -6.81
CA ILE A 230 -15.84 3.82 -6.83
C ILE A 230 -15.68 5.31 -6.51
N ARG A 231 -16.52 6.19 -7.10
CA ARG A 231 -16.52 7.63 -6.80
C ARG A 231 -16.75 7.88 -5.30
N ASP A 232 -17.75 7.23 -4.72
CA ASP A 232 -18.17 7.48 -3.33
C ASP A 232 -17.10 7.00 -2.34
N ILE A 233 -16.50 5.83 -2.60
CA ILE A 233 -15.35 5.34 -1.84
C ILE A 233 -14.19 6.33 -1.93
N LEU A 234 -13.83 6.78 -3.13
CA LEU A 234 -12.74 7.76 -3.29
C LEU A 234 -13.05 9.08 -2.60
N ASN A 235 -14.29 9.56 -2.63
CA ASN A 235 -14.71 10.75 -1.91
C ASN A 235 -14.58 10.59 -0.39
N GLU A 236 -15.01 9.46 0.18
CA GLU A 236 -14.83 9.18 1.61
C GLU A 236 -13.35 9.19 1.99
N LEU A 237 -12.54 8.44 1.23
CA LEU A 237 -11.11 8.27 1.53
C LEU A 237 -10.30 9.56 1.29
N SER A 238 -10.77 10.43 0.39
CA SER A 238 -10.09 11.68 0.04
C SER A 238 -10.60 12.90 0.82
N ALA A 239 -11.71 12.75 1.56
CA ALA A 239 -12.28 13.83 2.38
C ALA A 239 -11.28 14.46 3.38
N PRO A 240 -10.39 13.70 4.06
CA PRO A 240 -9.37 14.30 4.94
C PRO A 240 -8.38 15.22 4.23
N PHE A 241 -8.24 15.07 2.91
CA PHE A 241 -7.36 15.87 2.06
C PHE A 241 -8.11 16.99 1.31
N GLY A 242 -9.42 17.14 1.56
CA GLY A 242 -10.24 18.16 0.92
C GLY A 242 -10.52 17.92 -0.57
N VAL A 243 -10.34 16.70 -1.07
CA VAL A 243 -10.61 16.35 -2.48
C VAL A 243 -12.01 15.79 -2.62
N GLN A 244 -12.77 16.31 -3.57
CA GLN A 244 -14.09 15.82 -3.97
C GLN A 244 -14.14 15.60 -5.48
N LEU A 245 -14.67 14.44 -5.88
CA LEU A 245 -14.83 13.98 -7.25
C LEU A 245 -16.31 13.93 -7.64
N LYS A 246 -16.59 14.28 -8.89
CA LYS A 246 -17.87 14.04 -9.56
C LYS A 246 -17.67 13.12 -10.76
N LEU A 247 -18.73 12.39 -11.13
CA LEU A 247 -18.74 11.57 -12.35
C LEU A 247 -19.26 12.43 -13.51
N GLU A 248 -18.50 12.57 -14.57
CA GLU A 248 -18.83 13.34 -15.77
C GLU A 248 -18.39 12.56 -17.02
N ASN A 249 -19.33 12.24 -17.90
CA ASN A 249 -19.09 11.47 -19.13
C ASN A 249 -18.29 10.16 -18.90
N GLY A 250 -18.59 9.44 -17.81
CA GLY A 250 -17.91 8.19 -17.45
C GLY A 250 -16.53 8.35 -16.79
N LEU A 251 -16.07 9.59 -16.58
CA LEU A 251 -14.80 9.88 -15.90
C LEU A 251 -15.04 10.54 -14.55
N LEU A 252 -14.18 10.25 -13.58
CA LEU A 252 -14.13 10.99 -12.32
C LEU A 252 -13.26 12.23 -12.50
N VAL A 253 -13.80 13.39 -12.18
CA VAL A 253 -13.10 14.68 -12.28
C VAL A 253 -13.24 15.45 -10.98
N LEU A 254 -12.30 16.36 -10.71
CA LEU A 254 -12.37 17.25 -9.54
C LEU A 254 -13.65 18.12 -9.62
N LYS A 255 -14.27 18.33 -8.46
CA LYS A 255 -15.46 19.19 -8.33
C LYS A 255 -15.09 20.67 -8.20
#